data_AF-A0A5R8L7D8-F1
#
_entry.id   AF-A0A5R8L7D8-F1
#
_cell.length_a   1.000
_cell.length_b   1.000
_cell.length_c   1.000
_cell.angle_alpha   90.00
_cell.angle_beta   90.00
_cell.angle_gamma   90.00
#
_symmetry.space_group_name_H-M   'P 1'
#
loop_
_entity.id
_entity.type
_entity.pdbx_description
1 polymer ?
#
loop_
_entity_poly.entity_id
_entity_poly.type
_entity_poly.pdbx_seq_one_letter_code
_entity_poly.pdbx_strand_id
1 'polypeptide(L)'
;MSFTIECNWESAPGVRAPELRATWGELRIAVGDETATLVKERESPGQVRERIDVAAYPLAEWLALNWWALDTPSHLPDYAGLNLAGAGDGFPWPAMTLRSDRQQMWIRATPHYDASSRVRTLSSISAVLDADEVRRSLGRFIDSTVRRLEDVGISGTLLQDEWSVIQGADDDERQFATVAAAWGFDPYNIGDDEAQLLLSAGEALHDEMLLADLARAVPFSALESAEHWMHDALSREAPSLPRQQRSLPAVEPLVSVSGAAPWREGYRRALSLREQLGLSLTHRVAIEDFVALTSVSAPPPGNIEALAKIDSDTASAVVGPNIDPLAPRGRFIGARTLARRITDPQTRSSLLTRSSRYTDKLERAFAAEFLAPAEGVREMLRGDFSEESQAHAAQAFGVSEFVIGHQIDNQLAA
;
A
#
# COMPACT_ATOMS: atom_id res chain seq x y z
N MET A 1 1.29 11.47 -12.24
CA MET A 1 2.30 11.96 -11.28
C MET A 1 3.40 10.94 -11.28
N SER A 2 4.67 11.34 -11.41
CA SER A 2 5.79 10.42 -11.61
C SER A 2 6.81 10.48 -10.47
N PHE A 3 7.56 9.41 -10.28
CA PHE A 3 8.75 9.39 -9.44
C PHE A 3 9.99 9.38 -10.33
N THR A 4 10.96 10.25 -10.05
CA THR A 4 12.20 10.34 -10.84
C THR A 4 13.43 10.49 -9.96
N ILE A 5 14.51 9.81 -10.37
CA ILE A 5 15.86 9.99 -9.83
C ILE A 5 16.77 10.30 -11.00
N GLU A 6 17.43 11.45 -10.95
CA GLU A 6 18.37 11.92 -11.98
C GLU A 6 19.74 12.10 -11.36
N CYS A 7 20.78 11.62 -12.03
CA CYS A 7 22.16 11.84 -11.61
C CYS A 7 22.99 12.41 -12.75
N ASN A 8 23.63 13.56 -12.51
CA ASN A 8 24.59 14.17 -13.42
C ASN A 8 26.00 13.83 -12.94
N TRP A 9 26.69 12.94 -13.66
CA TRP A 9 28.02 12.47 -13.26
C TRP A 9 29.07 13.59 -13.31
N GLU A 10 29.87 13.68 -12.25
CA GLU A 10 30.94 14.67 -12.13
C GLU A 10 32.27 14.01 -11.72
N SER A 11 33.37 14.74 -11.88
CA SER A 11 34.68 14.26 -11.46
C SER A 11 34.97 14.66 -10.01
N ALA A 12 35.25 13.67 -9.15
CA ALA A 12 35.59 13.91 -7.75
C ALA A 12 36.97 13.33 -7.38
N PRO A 13 38.09 13.92 -7.85
CA PRO A 13 39.42 13.35 -7.67
C PRO A 13 39.85 13.21 -6.20
N GLY A 14 39.22 13.97 -5.29
CA GLY A 14 39.46 13.88 -3.85
C GLY A 14 38.84 12.67 -3.14
N VAL A 15 37.90 11.95 -3.78
CA VAL A 15 37.24 10.77 -3.21
C VAL A 15 38.17 9.56 -3.33
N ARG A 16 38.37 8.82 -2.23
CA ARG A 16 39.35 7.72 -2.16
C ARG A 16 38.81 6.36 -2.63
N ALA A 17 37.58 6.03 -2.25
CA ALA A 17 36.95 4.77 -2.70
C ALA A 17 36.67 4.85 -4.21
N PRO A 18 37.10 3.85 -5.02
CA PRO A 18 36.92 3.86 -6.46
C PRO A 18 35.46 3.97 -6.90
N GLU A 19 34.56 3.23 -6.26
CA GLU A 19 33.14 3.14 -6.57
C GLU A 19 32.45 4.49 -6.30
N LEU A 20 32.74 5.07 -5.13
CA LEU A 20 32.22 6.39 -4.74
C LEU A 20 32.74 7.51 -5.65
N ARG A 21 34.01 7.42 -6.08
CA ARG A 21 34.60 8.38 -7.00
C ARG A 21 33.97 8.29 -8.39
N ALA A 22 33.77 7.08 -8.88
CA ALA A 22 33.24 6.81 -10.22
C ALA A 22 31.78 7.27 -10.37
N THR A 23 31.01 7.12 -9.30
CA THR A 23 29.56 7.40 -9.25
C THR A 23 29.24 8.74 -8.61
N TRP A 24 30.23 9.62 -8.44
CA TRP A 24 30.01 10.97 -7.94
C TRP A 24 29.21 11.81 -8.94
N GLY A 25 28.28 12.62 -8.44
CA GLY A 25 27.51 13.54 -9.27
C GLY A 25 26.49 14.38 -8.51
N GLU A 26 25.79 15.23 -9.25
CA GLU A 26 24.63 15.97 -8.75
C GLU A 26 23.36 15.13 -8.90
N LEU A 27 22.76 14.73 -7.78
CA LEU A 27 21.57 13.89 -7.75
C LEU A 27 20.31 14.69 -7.41
N ARG A 28 19.23 14.48 -8.18
CA ARG A 28 17.88 15.01 -7.92
C ARG A 28 16.89 13.86 -7.72
N ILE A 29 16.07 13.94 -6.67
CA ILE A 29 14.91 13.05 -6.47
C ILE A 29 13.64 13.90 -6.50
N ALA A 30 12.68 13.57 -7.36
CA ALA A 30 11.42 14.29 -7.49
C ALA A 30 10.19 13.36 -7.49
N VAL A 31 9.07 13.92 -7.01
CA VAL A 31 7.76 13.28 -6.89
C VAL A 31 6.73 14.26 -7.48
N GLY A 32 6.33 14.05 -8.73
CA GLY A 32 5.58 15.05 -9.49
C GLY A 32 6.37 16.37 -9.58
N ASP A 33 5.73 17.47 -9.15
CA ASP A 33 6.34 18.81 -9.16
C ASP A 33 7.17 19.11 -7.91
N GLU A 34 7.15 18.22 -6.91
CA GLU A 34 7.89 18.40 -5.66
C GLU A 34 9.27 17.72 -5.72
N THR A 35 10.30 18.39 -5.21
CA THR A 35 11.67 17.86 -5.20
C THR A 35 12.09 17.46 -3.79
N ALA A 36 12.32 16.18 -3.55
CA ALA A 36 12.71 15.68 -2.23
C ALA A 36 14.13 16.06 -1.82
N THR A 37 15.01 16.24 -2.81
CA THR A 37 16.38 16.75 -2.64
C THR A 37 16.45 18.29 -2.63
N LEU A 38 15.33 18.99 -2.39
CA LEU A 38 15.34 20.43 -2.17
C LEU A 38 16.03 20.72 -0.84
N VAL A 39 17.21 21.32 -0.92
CA VAL A 39 18.09 21.53 0.22
C VAL A 39 18.52 22.99 0.37
N LYS A 40 18.81 23.35 1.61
CA LYS A 40 19.42 24.62 2.00
C LYS A 40 20.82 24.39 2.55
N GLU A 41 21.80 25.12 2.04
CA GLU A 41 23.17 25.04 2.54
C GLU A 41 23.32 25.73 3.90
N ARG A 42 24.12 25.12 4.78
CA ARG A 42 24.38 25.63 6.13
C ARG A 42 25.26 26.87 6.13
N GLU A 43 26.32 26.86 5.34
CA GLU A 43 27.32 27.93 5.30
C GLU A 43 26.88 29.11 4.42
N SER A 44 25.91 28.87 3.52
CA SER A 44 25.33 29.86 2.61
C SER A 44 23.79 29.83 2.67
N PRO A 45 23.16 30.29 3.78
CA PRO A 45 21.71 30.14 4.00
C PRO A 45 20.82 30.96 3.04
N GLY A 46 21.37 31.65 2.04
CA GLY A 46 20.61 32.23 0.94
C GLY A 46 20.40 31.28 -0.25
N GLN A 47 21.17 30.19 -0.32
CA GLN A 47 21.20 29.31 -1.49
C GLN A 47 20.33 28.06 -1.22
N VAL A 48 19.31 27.90 -2.06
CA VAL A 48 18.47 26.71 -2.12
C VAL A 48 18.81 25.98 -3.41
N ARG A 49 19.07 24.67 -3.33
CA ARG A 49 19.38 23.80 -4.47
C ARG A 49 18.39 22.65 -4.50
N GLU A 50 18.07 22.18 -5.71
CA GLU A 50 17.23 20.99 -5.92
C GLU A 50 18.05 19.69 -6.02
N ARG A 51 19.37 19.82 -6.10
CA ARG A 51 20.33 18.73 -6.28
C ARG A 51 21.28 18.66 -5.08
N ILE A 52 21.73 17.46 -4.77
CA ILE A 52 22.76 17.17 -3.76
C ILE A 52 23.98 16.55 -4.42
N ASP A 53 25.17 16.91 -3.94
CA ASP A 53 26.45 16.39 -4.44
C ASP A 53 26.78 15.11 -3.66
N VAL A 54 26.66 13.95 -4.31
CA VAL A 54 26.76 12.63 -3.67
C VAL A 54 27.37 11.58 -4.59
N ALA A 55 27.84 10.47 -4.03
CA ALA A 55 28.05 9.25 -4.80
C ALA A 55 26.71 8.50 -4.94
N ALA A 56 26.33 8.09 -6.15
CA ALA A 56 25.11 7.32 -6.38
C ALA A 56 25.22 5.88 -5.88
N TYR A 57 26.44 5.32 -5.84
CA TYR A 57 26.70 3.92 -5.49
C TYR A 57 26.02 3.44 -4.20
N PRO A 58 26.11 4.13 -3.04
CA PRO A 58 25.54 3.62 -1.78
C PRO A 58 24.02 3.54 -1.81
N LEU A 59 23.35 4.50 -2.45
CA LEU A 59 21.90 4.46 -2.61
C LEU A 59 21.48 3.32 -3.55
N ALA A 60 22.21 3.13 -4.66
CA ALA A 60 21.92 2.04 -5.59
C ALA A 60 22.11 0.67 -4.94
N GLU A 61 23.23 0.47 -4.22
CA GLU A 61 23.50 -0.77 -3.46
C GLU A 61 22.42 -1.04 -2.43
N TRP A 62 22.08 -0.03 -1.62
CA TRP A 62 21.04 -0.16 -0.59
C TRP A 62 19.67 -0.50 -1.19
N LEU A 63 19.31 0.08 -2.35
CA LEU A 63 18.07 -0.25 -3.04
C LEU A 63 18.07 -1.68 -3.59
N ALA A 64 19.20 -2.15 -4.12
CA ALA A 64 19.32 -3.54 -4.59
C ALA A 64 19.16 -4.53 -3.42
N LEU A 65 19.85 -4.31 -2.31
CA LEU A 65 19.76 -5.15 -1.10
C LEU A 65 18.35 -5.18 -0.50
N ASN A 66 17.56 -4.13 -0.69
CA ASN A 66 16.18 -4.02 -0.17
C ASN A 66 15.12 -4.21 -1.27
N TRP A 67 15.49 -4.72 -2.44
CA TRP A 67 14.61 -4.71 -3.62
C TRP A 67 13.28 -5.42 -3.39
N TRP A 68 13.31 -6.61 -2.82
CA TRP A 68 12.10 -7.40 -2.56
C TRP A 68 11.26 -6.78 -1.43
N ALA A 69 11.89 -6.15 -0.43
CA ALA A 69 11.20 -5.46 0.65
C ALA A 69 10.50 -4.16 0.18
N LEU A 70 10.88 -3.60 -0.98
CA LEU A 70 10.15 -2.46 -1.58
C LEU A 70 8.71 -2.84 -1.93
N ASP A 71 8.48 -4.08 -2.37
CA ASP A 71 7.20 -4.51 -2.94
C ASP A 71 6.24 -5.09 -1.90
N THR A 72 6.73 -5.39 -0.70
CA THR A 72 5.99 -6.28 0.18
C THR A 72 5.29 -5.58 1.33
N PRO A 73 4.06 -6.03 1.66
CA PRO A 73 3.40 -5.64 2.88
C PRO A 73 4.08 -6.33 4.07
N SER A 74 5.07 -5.68 4.69
CA SER A 74 5.78 -6.24 5.85
C SER A 74 4.84 -6.77 6.95
N HIS A 75 5.16 -7.95 7.49
CA HIS A 75 4.45 -8.58 8.61
C HIS A 75 4.62 -7.86 9.95
N LEU A 76 5.60 -6.95 10.05
CA LEU A 76 5.86 -6.21 11.26
C LEU A 76 4.79 -5.12 11.44
N PRO A 77 4.07 -5.08 12.58
CA PRO A 77 3.00 -4.12 12.83
C PRO A 77 3.43 -2.64 12.70
N ASP A 78 4.69 -2.35 13.02
CA ASP A 78 5.26 -1.00 13.06
C ASP A 78 6.17 -0.66 11.86
N TYR A 79 6.16 -1.50 10.81
CA TYR A 79 6.99 -1.24 9.64
C TYR A 79 6.51 0.01 8.88
N ALA A 80 7.33 1.05 8.93
CA ALA A 80 7.02 2.33 8.31
C ALA A 80 7.28 2.34 6.79
N GLY A 81 8.04 1.36 6.27
CA GLY A 81 8.59 1.36 4.92
C GLY A 81 10.11 1.53 4.91
N LEU A 82 10.69 1.53 3.72
CA LEU A 82 12.11 1.76 3.47
C LEU A 82 12.40 3.25 3.45
N ASN A 83 13.33 3.72 4.26
CA ASN A 83 13.73 5.13 4.31
C ASN A 83 15.06 5.35 3.60
N LEU A 84 15.09 6.20 2.56
CA LEU A 84 16.30 6.47 1.79
C LEU A 84 17.44 7.05 2.62
N ALA A 85 17.15 7.71 3.75
CA ALA A 85 18.17 8.13 4.72
C ALA A 85 18.99 6.96 5.29
N GLY A 86 18.46 5.73 5.21
CA GLY A 86 19.14 4.50 5.62
C GLY A 86 20.25 4.04 4.67
N ALA A 87 20.37 4.61 3.46
CA ALA A 87 21.43 4.27 2.51
C ALA A 87 22.85 4.63 3.00
N GLY A 88 22.97 5.51 4.00
CA GLY A 88 24.23 5.70 4.73
C GLY A 88 25.33 6.48 4.00
N ASP A 89 26.58 6.13 4.31
CA ASP A 89 27.84 6.71 3.82
C ASP A 89 28.09 8.21 4.08
N GLY A 90 27.35 8.79 5.02
CA GLY A 90 27.51 10.20 5.40
C GLY A 90 27.02 11.19 4.34
N PHE A 91 26.29 10.71 3.33
CA PHE A 91 25.64 11.55 2.33
C PHE A 91 24.28 12.08 2.85
N PRO A 92 23.87 13.27 2.40
CA PRO A 92 22.63 13.90 2.85
C PRO A 92 21.39 13.35 2.11
N TRP A 93 21.18 12.04 2.17
CA TRP A 93 20.00 11.39 1.60
C TRP A 93 18.73 11.96 2.23
N PRO A 94 17.67 12.23 1.45
CA PRO A 94 16.44 12.76 2.01
C PRO A 94 15.79 11.73 2.94
N ALA A 95 15.19 12.20 4.03
CA ALA A 95 14.31 11.41 4.88
C ALA A 95 12.99 11.13 4.13
N MET A 96 13.08 10.23 3.15
CA MET A 96 12.00 9.79 2.29
C MET A 96 11.71 8.32 2.55
N THR A 97 10.49 8.03 2.98
CA THR A 97 9.99 6.68 3.16
C THR A 97 9.18 6.23 1.95
N LEU A 98 9.55 5.06 1.41
CA LEU A 98 8.82 4.31 0.39
C LEU A 98 8.13 3.12 1.07
N ARG A 99 6.83 2.93 0.80
CA ARG A 99 6.10 1.79 1.37
C ARG A 99 5.08 1.26 0.38
N SER A 100 5.21 -0.02 0.01
CA SER A 100 4.20 -0.71 -0.77
C SER A 100 2.90 -0.90 0.02
N ASP A 101 1.79 -0.68 -0.68
CA ASP A 101 0.43 -1.01 -0.26
C ASP A 101 -0.31 -1.54 -1.50
N ARG A 102 -0.04 -2.80 -1.84
CA ARG A 102 -0.52 -3.49 -3.06
C ARG A 102 -0.02 -2.80 -4.34
N GLN A 103 -0.92 -2.42 -5.25
CA GLN A 103 -0.60 -1.75 -6.51
C GLN A 103 -0.10 -0.29 -6.33
N GLN A 104 0.04 0.16 -5.09
CA GLN A 104 0.39 1.53 -4.76
C GLN A 104 1.69 1.63 -3.97
N MET A 105 2.48 2.64 -4.27
CA MET A 105 3.65 3.03 -3.50
C MET A 105 3.37 4.34 -2.77
N TRP A 106 3.48 4.29 -1.46
CA TRP A 106 3.46 5.48 -0.64
C TRP A 106 4.81 6.12 -0.57
N ILE A 107 4.80 7.44 -0.75
CA ILE A 107 5.99 8.25 -0.63
C ILE A 107 5.72 9.34 0.40
N ARG A 108 6.52 9.33 1.46
CA ARG A 108 6.52 10.39 2.47
C ARG A 108 7.93 10.93 2.62
N ALA A 109 8.14 12.19 2.25
CA ALA A 109 9.38 12.90 2.57
C ALA A 109 9.09 13.95 3.64
N THR A 110 9.92 14.01 4.67
CA THR A 110 9.82 15.06 5.70
C THR A 110 11.06 15.93 5.72
N PRO A 111 10.92 17.24 5.99
CA PRO A 111 12.07 18.09 6.21
C PRO A 111 12.94 17.51 7.33
N HIS A 112 14.21 17.34 7.05
CA HIS A 112 15.15 16.72 7.98
C HIS A 112 16.38 17.61 8.15
N TYR A 113 16.85 17.66 9.39
CA TYR A 113 18.04 18.38 9.78
C TYR A 113 18.90 17.47 10.64
N ASP A 114 20.03 17.06 10.08
CA ASP A 114 21.12 16.49 10.85
C ASP A 114 22.17 17.57 11.11
N ALA A 115 22.57 17.72 12.37
CA ALA A 115 23.58 18.69 12.79
C ALA A 115 24.97 18.40 12.19
N SER A 116 25.21 17.15 11.77
CA SER A 116 26.44 16.74 11.09
C SER A 116 26.43 17.03 9.59
N SER A 117 25.24 17.22 8.98
CA SER A 117 25.08 17.50 7.56
C SER A 117 25.38 18.96 7.21
N ARG A 118 25.93 19.18 6.02
CA ARG A 118 26.14 20.51 5.43
C ARG A 118 24.87 21.10 4.83
N VAL A 119 23.85 20.28 4.63
CA VAL A 119 22.59 20.65 3.98
C VAL A 119 21.39 20.24 4.81
N ARG A 120 20.33 21.05 4.74
CA ARG A 120 19.03 20.76 5.35
C ARG A 120 18.00 20.52 4.26
N THR A 121 17.26 19.40 4.31
CA THR A 121 16.14 19.19 3.39
C THR A 121 14.94 20.03 3.79
N LEU A 122 14.24 20.58 2.78
CA LEU A 122 13.15 21.54 2.98
C LEU A 122 11.77 20.97 2.65
N SER A 123 11.70 19.97 1.78
CA SER A 123 10.43 19.47 1.23
C SER A 123 9.65 18.59 2.20
N SER A 124 8.33 18.74 2.16
CA SER A 124 7.37 17.88 2.85
C SER A 124 6.42 17.26 1.82
N ILE A 125 6.70 16.02 1.41
CA ILE A 125 5.97 15.33 0.35
C ILE A 125 5.11 14.24 0.98
N SER A 126 3.86 14.12 0.51
CA SER A 126 2.97 13.01 0.82
C SER A 126 2.19 12.62 -0.44
N ALA A 127 2.61 11.55 -1.10
CA ALA A 127 2.04 11.09 -2.36
C ALA A 127 1.76 9.58 -2.34
N VAL A 128 0.79 9.17 -3.15
CA VAL A 128 0.52 7.78 -3.48
C VAL A 128 0.69 7.63 -4.99
N LEU A 129 1.64 6.81 -5.41
CA LEU A 129 1.93 6.57 -6.82
C LEU A 129 1.64 5.12 -7.19
N ASP A 130 1.59 4.85 -8.48
CA ASP A 130 1.64 3.50 -9.03
C ASP A 130 2.96 2.80 -8.63
N ALA A 131 2.85 1.59 -8.08
CA ALA A 131 4.03 0.89 -7.55
C ALA A 131 5.00 0.45 -8.66
N ASP A 132 4.49 0.02 -9.81
CA ASP A 132 5.30 -0.38 -10.96
C ASP A 132 6.07 0.80 -11.57
N GLU A 133 5.46 1.99 -11.62
CA GLU A 133 6.14 3.21 -12.06
C GLU A 133 7.33 3.56 -11.16
N VAL A 134 7.14 3.52 -9.83
CA VAL A 134 8.22 3.80 -8.87
C VAL A 134 9.32 2.75 -9.00
N ARG A 135 8.98 1.46 -9.03
CA ARG A 135 9.95 0.36 -9.22
C ARG A 135 10.78 0.55 -10.48
N ARG A 136 10.13 0.81 -11.62
CA ARG A 136 10.85 1.04 -12.89
C ARG A 136 11.79 2.24 -12.82
N SER A 137 11.43 3.29 -12.08
CA SER A 137 12.32 4.43 -11.88
C SER A 137 13.52 4.08 -10.99
N LEU A 138 13.30 3.32 -9.90
CA LEU A 138 14.38 2.86 -9.03
C LEU A 138 15.33 1.92 -9.78
N GLY A 139 14.80 0.95 -10.53
CA GLY A 139 15.59 0.03 -11.35
C GLY A 139 16.43 0.76 -12.40
N ARG A 140 15.87 1.77 -13.10
CA ARG A 140 16.65 2.61 -14.04
C ARG A 140 17.79 3.36 -13.37
N PHE A 141 17.60 3.82 -12.13
CA PHE A 141 18.67 4.47 -11.36
C PHE A 141 19.79 3.48 -10.98
N ILE A 142 19.42 2.27 -10.55
CA ILE A 142 20.39 1.21 -10.24
C ILE A 142 21.16 0.82 -11.51
N ASP A 143 20.47 0.55 -12.61
CA ASP A 143 21.06 0.25 -13.92
C ASP A 143 22.05 1.34 -14.37
N SER A 144 21.66 2.60 -14.22
CA SER A 144 22.52 3.73 -14.60
C SER A 144 23.79 3.79 -13.75
N THR A 145 23.71 3.38 -12.48
CA THR A 145 24.85 3.37 -11.56
C THR A 145 25.77 2.18 -11.86
N VAL A 146 25.20 1.00 -12.13
CA VAL A 146 25.95 -0.20 -12.57
C VAL A 146 26.71 0.08 -13.86
N ARG A 147 26.04 0.61 -14.90
CA ARG A 147 26.69 0.98 -16.17
C ARG A 147 27.83 1.98 -15.96
N ARG A 148 27.65 2.94 -15.04
CA ARG A 148 28.69 3.92 -14.73
C ARG A 148 29.95 3.28 -14.16
N LEU A 149 29.81 2.25 -13.31
CA LEU A 149 30.96 1.49 -12.80
C LEU A 149 31.65 0.71 -13.92
N GLU A 150 30.87 0.05 -14.77
CA GLU A 150 31.39 -0.73 -15.90
C GLU A 150 32.16 0.14 -16.89
N ASP A 151 31.65 1.32 -17.23
CA ASP A 151 32.29 2.28 -18.15
C ASP A 151 33.69 2.72 -17.67
N VAL A 152 33.93 2.72 -16.35
CA VAL A 152 35.23 3.06 -15.78
C VAL A 152 36.05 1.83 -15.38
N GLY A 153 35.59 0.62 -15.73
CA GLY A 153 36.27 -0.64 -15.48
C GLY A 153 36.20 -1.13 -14.03
N ILE A 154 35.21 -0.70 -13.26
CA ILE A 154 34.94 -1.22 -11.90
C ILE A 154 33.90 -2.35 -12.00
N SER A 155 34.25 -3.51 -11.46
CA SER A 155 33.47 -4.75 -11.53
C SER A 155 33.55 -5.54 -10.24
N GLY A 156 32.60 -6.46 -10.01
CA GLY A 156 32.57 -7.33 -8.82
C GLY A 156 32.26 -6.59 -7.53
N THR A 157 31.45 -5.53 -7.65
CA THR A 157 30.91 -4.82 -6.49
C THR A 157 29.65 -5.52 -5.99
N LEU A 158 29.34 -5.39 -4.70
CA LEU A 158 28.12 -5.99 -4.11
C LEU A 158 26.87 -5.54 -4.87
N LEU A 159 26.79 -4.27 -5.26
CA LEU A 159 25.70 -3.76 -6.08
C LEU A 159 25.53 -4.53 -7.40
N GLN A 160 26.62 -4.79 -8.13
CA GLN A 160 26.57 -5.51 -9.40
C GLN A 160 26.14 -6.96 -9.21
N ASP A 161 26.66 -7.62 -8.18
CA ASP A 161 26.36 -9.02 -7.88
C ASP A 161 24.87 -9.17 -7.51
N GLU A 162 24.37 -8.38 -6.56
CA GLU A 162 22.96 -8.40 -6.12
C GLU A 162 22.01 -8.05 -7.25
N TRP A 163 22.31 -6.99 -8.01
CA TRP A 163 21.43 -6.54 -9.08
C TRP A 163 21.37 -7.56 -10.24
N SER A 164 22.48 -8.22 -10.53
CA SER A 164 22.53 -9.30 -11.53
C SER A 164 21.62 -10.47 -11.13
N VAL A 165 21.62 -10.87 -9.86
CA VAL A 165 20.73 -11.93 -9.36
C VAL A 165 19.26 -11.51 -9.47
N ILE A 166 18.92 -10.29 -9.03
CA ILE A 166 17.54 -9.76 -9.09
C ILE A 166 17.02 -9.65 -10.54
N GLN A 167 17.87 -9.22 -11.48
CA GLN A 167 17.53 -9.14 -12.90
C GLN A 167 17.42 -10.52 -13.54
N GLY A 168 18.27 -11.47 -13.11
CA GLY A 168 18.30 -12.84 -13.61
C GLY A 168 17.16 -13.73 -13.08
N ALA A 169 16.50 -13.33 -12.00
CA ALA A 169 15.45 -14.11 -11.35
C ALA A 169 14.30 -14.45 -12.32
N ASP A 170 13.90 -15.71 -12.36
CA ASP A 170 12.71 -16.16 -13.09
C ASP A 170 11.41 -15.85 -12.34
N ASP A 171 10.26 -16.25 -12.90
CA ASP A 171 8.95 -15.93 -12.32
C ASP A 171 8.72 -16.63 -10.97
N ASP A 172 9.25 -17.84 -10.79
CA ASP A 172 9.10 -18.62 -9.55
C ASP A 172 10.00 -18.05 -8.46
N GLU A 173 11.25 -17.72 -8.80
CA GLU A 173 12.19 -17.04 -7.91
C GLU A 173 11.66 -15.67 -7.47
N ARG A 174 11.07 -14.88 -8.38
CA ARG A 174 10.42 -13.59 -8.06
C ARG A 174 9.26 -13.75 -7.09
N GLN A 175 8.40 -14.75 -7.30
CA GLN A 175 7.27 -15.02 -6.43
C GLN A 175 7.73 -15.42 -5.04
N PHE A 176 8.67 -16.37 -4.94
CA PHE A 176 9.25 -16.78 -3.66
C PHE A 176 9.92 -15.61 -2.94
N ALA A 177 10.71 -14.81 -3.66
CA ALA A 177 11.40 -13.67 -3.09
C ALA A 177 10.45 -12.62 -2.52
N THR A 178 9.34 -12.38 -3.22
CA THR A 178 8.26 -11.50 -2.76
C THR A 178 7.59 -12.05 -1.50
N VAL A 179 7.29 -13.35 -1.45
CA VAL A 179 6.71 -13.99 -0.26
C VAL A 179 7.67 -13.89 0.92
N ALA A 180 8.92 -14.36 0.76
CA ALA A 180 9.94 -14.33 1.81
C ALA A 180 10.13 -12.93 2.40
N ALA A 181 10.26 -11.91 1.54
CA ALA A 181 10.41 -10.54 1.97
C ALA A 181 9.17 -9.98 2.68
N ALA A 182 7.94 -10.40 2.32
CA ALA A 182 6.73 -10.02 3.05
C ALA A 182 6.77 -10.52 4.51
N TRP A 183 7.30 -11.72 4.70
CA TRP A 183 7.58 -12.32 6.01
C TRP A 183 8.90 -11.85 6.64
N GLY A 184 9.57 -10.86 6.02
CA GLY A 184 10.77 -10.19 6.55
C GLY A 184 12.06 -11.00 6.46
N PHE A 185 12.09 -12.03 5.62
CA PHE A 185 13.29 -12.78 5.31
C PHE A 185 14.01 -12.21 4.10
N ASP A 186 15.33 -12.34 4.10
CA ASP A 186 16.14 -12.21 2.88
C ASP A 186 15.99 -13.51 2.08
N PRO A 187 15.45 -13.47 0.84
CA PRO A 187 15.22 -14.68 0.06
C PRO A 187 16.49 -15.43 -0.34
N TYR A 188 17.65 -14.77 -0.30
CA TYR A 188 18.92 -15.39 -0.62
C TYR A 188 19.68 -15.87 0.62
N ASN A 189 19.12 -15.63 1.82
CA ASN A 189 19.72 -16.00 3.11
C ASN A 189 18.66 -16.45 4.15
N ILE A 190 17.60 -17.11 3.67
CA ILE A 190 16.56 -17.73 4.49
C ILE A 190 16.98 -19.14 4.92
N GLY A 191 16.58 -19.58 6.12
CA GLY A 191 16.81 -20.95 6.58
C GLY A 191 15.96 -21.98 5.83
N ASP A 192 16.48 -23.20 5.68
CA ASP A 192 15.82 -24.28 4.93
C ASP A 192 14.40 -24.60 5.45
N ASP A 193 14.22 -24.59 6.78
CA ASP A 193 12.93 -24.89 7.42
C ASP A 193 11.90 -23.78 7.12
N GLU A 194 12.29 -22.51 7.24
CA GLU A 194 11.41 -21.38 6.93
C GLU A 194 11.07 -21.30 5.44
N ALA A 195 12.05 -21.54 4.57
CA ALA A 195 11.84 -21.59 3.12
C ALA A 195 10.85 -22.71 2.74
N GLN A 196 11.04 -23.91 3.29
CA GLN A 196 10.16 -25.04 3.02
C GLN A 196 8.72 -24.78 3.49
N LEU A 197 8.54 -24.09 4.63
CA LEU A 197 7.22 -23.73 5.14
C LEU A 197 6.50 -22.74 4.20
N LEU A 198 7.21 -21.73 3.71
CA LEU A 198 6.66 -20.76 2.75
C LEU A 198 6.29 -21.43 1.43
N LEU A 199 7.13 -22.33 0.91
CA LEU A 199 6.85 -23.09 -0.31
C LEU A 199 5.62 -23.99 -0.13
N SER A 200 5.53 -24.75 0.97
CA SER A 200 4.36 -25.60 1.22
C SER A 200 3.07 -24.80 1.38
N ALA A 201 3.13 -23.63 2.03
CA ALA A 201 1.97 -22.76 2.16
C ALA A 201 1.55 -22.15 0.81
N GLY A 202 2.51 -21.79 -0.05
CA GLY A 202 2.25 -21.29 -1.40
C GLY A 202 1.53 -22.35 -2.25
N GLU A 203 2.07 -23.58 -2.24
CA GLU A 203 1.47 -24.73 -2.91
C GLU A 203 0.05 -25.04 -2.41
N ALA A 204 -0.19 -24.96 -1.10
CA ALA A 204 -1.49 -25.24 -0.50
C ALA A 204 -2.55 -24.18 -0.86
N LEU A 205 -2.15 -22.92 -1.01
CA LEU A 205 -3.05 -21.81 -1.34
C LEU A 205 -3.25 -21.64 -2.85
N HIS A 206 -2.30 -22.09 -3.67
CA HIS A 206 -2.23 -21.81 -5.11
C HIS A 206 -2.31 -20.31 -5.45
N ASP A 207 -1.77 -19.46 -4.57
CA ASP A 207 -1.76 -18.01 -4.69
C ASP A 207 -0.68 -17.38 -3.79
N GLU A 208 0.53 -17.22 -4.34
CA GLU A 208 1.71 -16.67 -3.67
C GLU A 208 1.52 -15.21 -3.28
N MET A 209 0.76 -14.46 -4.09
CA MET A 209 0.45 -13.07 -3.78
C MET A 209 -0.48 -12.95 -2.59
N LEU A 210 -1.46 -13.86 -2.46
CA LEU A 210 -2.30 -13.95 -1.28
C LEU A 210 -1.52 -14.42 -0.04
N LEU A 211 -0.52 -15.29 -0.21
CA LEU A 211 0.40 -15.66 0.88
C LEU A 211 1.26 -14.47 1.33
N ALA A 212 1.78 -13.66 0.41
CA ALA A 212 2.47 -12.41 0.75
C ALA A 212 1.50 -11.41 1.43
N ASP A 213 0.26 -11.32 0.95
CA ASP A 213 -0.80 -10.51 1.54
C ASP A 213 -1.09 -10.96 3.00
N LEU A 214 -1.05 -12.27 3.28
CA LEU A 214 -1.26 -12.84 4.61
C LEU A 214 -0.23 -12.37 5.65
N ALA A 215 1.01 -12.10 5.25
CA ALA A 215 2.06 -11.58 6.13
C ALA A 215 1.62 -10.33 6.88
N ARG A 216 0.81 -9.45 6.26
CA ARG A 216 0.28 -8.23 6.89
C ARG A 216 -0.70 -8.50 8.04
N ALA A 217 -1.19 -9.74 8.15
CA ALA A 217 -2.35 -10.07 8.94
C ALA A 217 -2.07 -10.96 10.15
N VAL A 218 -1.03 -11.78 10.07
CA VAL A 218 -0.62 -12.73 11.10
C VAL A 218 0.91 -12.75 11.21
N PRO A 219 1.48 -13.01 12.39
CA PRO A 219 2.92 -13.24 12.51
C PRO A 219 3.31 -14.58 11.86
N PHE A 220 4.58 -14.74 11.49
CA PHE A 220 5.09 -15.96 10.85
C PHE A 220 4.80 -17.22 11.66
N SER A 221 4.88 -17.14 13.00
CA SER A 221 4.56 -18.24 13.91
C SER A 221 3.10 -18.73 13.86
N ALA A 222 2.20 -17.99 13.22
CA ALA A 222 0.80 -18.36 13.05
C ALA A 222 0.46 -18.79 11.61
N LEU A 223 1.45 -18.89 10.71
CA LEU A 223 1.27 -19.20 9.29
C LEU A 223 0.45 -20.49 9.09
N GLU A 224 0.85 -21.61 9.68
CA GLU A 224 0.14 -22.89 9.53
C GLU A 224 -1.35 -22.78 9.93
N SER A 225 -1.63 -22.15 11.08
CA SER A 225 -3.01 -21.99 11.55
C SER A 225 -3.84 -21.07 10.62
N ALA A 226 -3.18 -20.10 9.99
CA ALA A 226 -3.81 -19.18 9.08
C ALA A 226 -4.06 -19.80 7.70
N GLU A 227 -3.12 -20.62 7.22
CA GLU A 227 -3.26 -21.43 6.02
C GLU A 227 -4.50 -22.33 6.09
N HIS A 228 -4.74 -23.01 7.21
CA HIS A 228 -5.93 -23.85 7.39
C HIS A 228 -7.24 -23.06 7.24
N TRP A 229 -7.30 -21.85 7.82
CA TRP A 229 -8.47 -20.98 7.66
C TRP A 229 -8.61 -20.49 6.21
N MET A 230 -7.50 -20.13 5.58
CA MET A 230 -7.45 -19.68 4.19
C MET A 230 -7.91 -20.77 3.22
N HIS A 231 -7.49 -22.02 3.42
CA HIS A 231 -7.92 -23.15 2.60
C HIS A 231 -9.45 -23.38 2.70
N ASP A 232 -10.03 -23.39 3.91
CA ASP A 232 -11.50 -23.47 4.07
C ASP A 232 -12.17 -22.27 3.39
N ALA A 233 -11.67 -21.05 3.61
CA ALA A 233 -12.25 -19.85 3.02
C ALA A 233 -12.16 -19.84 1.49
N LEU A 234 -11.04 -20.25 0.89
CA LEU A 234 -10.85 -20.35 -0.56
C LEU A 234 -11.76 -21.40 -1.18
N SER A 235 -12.02 -22.52 -0.49
CA SER A 235 -12.95 -23.56 -0.93
C SER A 235 -14.43 -23.13 -0.93
N ARG A 236 -14.78 -22.03 -0.24
CA ARG A 236 -16.17 -21.52 -0.24
C ARG A 236 -16.51 -20.87 -1.57
N GLU A 237 -17.45 -21.47 -2.27
CA GLU A 237 -18.12 -20.83 -3.40
C GLU A 237 -18.98 -19.66 -2.92
N ALA A 238 -18.97 -18.58 -3.70
CA ALA A 238 -19.92 -17.51 -3.50
C ALA A 238 -21.34 -18.05 -3.74
N PRO A 239 -22.31 -17.77 -2.87
CA PRO A 239 -23.71 -18.04 -3.16
C PRO A 239 -24.06 -17.34 -4.45
N SER A 240 -24.82 -18.00 -5.32
CA SER A 240 -25.35 -17.35 -6.49
C SER A 240 -26.17 -16.14 -6.02
N LEU A 241 -25.67 -14.93 -6.28
CA LEU A 241 -26.48 -13.74 -6.10
C LEU A 241 -27.73 -13.90 -6.96
N PRO A 242 -28.92 -13.50 -6.48
CA PRO A 242 -30.10 -13.44 -7.32
C PRO A 242 -29.73 -12.70 -8.61
N ARG A 243 -30.07 -13.27 -9.76
CA ARG A 243 -29.66 -12.90 -11.13
C ARG A 243 -29.86 -11.43 -11.57
N GLN A 244 -30.23 -10.52 -10.67
CA GLN A 244 -30.25 -9.07 -10.86
C GLN A 244 -29.01 -8.41 -10.26
N GLN A 245 -27.82 -8.95 -10.56
CA GLN A 245 -26.60 -8.22 -10.25
C GLN A 245 -26.62 -6.93 -11.06
N ARG A 246 -26.79 -5.79 -10.38
CA ARG A 246 -26.68 -4.50 -11.06
C ARG A 246 -25.26 -4.42 -11.60
N SER A 247 -25.13 -4.33 -12.91
CA SER A 247 -23.84 -4.06 -13.55
C SER A 247 -23.25 -2.84 -12.86
N LEU A 248 -22.07 -3.02 -12.26
CA LEU A 248 -21.36 -1.88 -11.70
C LEU A 248 -20.87 -1.05 -12.88
N PRO A 249 -21.04 0.28 -12.84
CA PRO A 249 -20.43 1.16 -13.80
C PRO A 249 -18.92 0.94 -13.80
N ALA A 250 -18.29 1.06 -14.98
CA ALA A 250 -16.84 1.04 -15.07
C ALA A 250 -16.29 2.19 -14.23
N VAL A 251 -15.53 1.87 -13.19
CA VAL A 251 -14.90 2.88 -12.34
C VAL A 251 -13.44 3.03 -12.78
N GLU A 252 -12.99 4.28 -12.86
CA GLU A 252 -11.59 4.55 -13.16
C GLU A 252 -10.69 3.93 -12.08
N PRO A 253 -9.62 3.22 -12.48
CA PRO A 253 -8.64 2.70 -11.53
C PRO A 253 -8.05 3.85 -10.71
N LEU A 254 -7.53 3.52 -9.53
CA LEU A 254 -6.91 4.52 -8.68
C LEU A 254 -5.56 4.95 -9.27
N VAL A 255 -5.57 6.00 -10.09
CA VAL A 255 -4.36 6.61 -10.65
C VAL A 255 -3.70 7.50 -9.59
N SER A 256 -2.36 7.46 -9.53
CA SER A 256 -1.47 8.23 -8.64
C SER A 256 -2.08 9.55 -8.11
N VAL A 257 -2.22 9.69 -6.79
CA VAL A 257 -2.83 10.85 -6.14
C VAL A 257 -1.83 11.62 -5.27
N SER A 258 -1.70 12.93 -5.50
CA SER A 258 -0.92 13.84 -4.65
C SER A 258 -1.76 14.37 -3.49
N GLY A 259 -1.23 14.35 -2.27
CA GLY A 259 -1.81 15.03 -1.11
C GLY A 259 -3.21 14.58 -0.65
N ALA A 260 -3.84 13.61 -1.34
CA ALA A 260 -5.15 13.13 -0.96
C ALA A 260 -5.03 12.05 0.12
N ALA A 261 -5.58 12.38 1.29
CA ALA A 261 -5.74 11.39 2.33
C ALA A 261 -6.66 10.24 1.87
N PRO A 262 -6.39 8.98 2.28
CA PRO A 262 -7.14 7.80 1.83
C PRO A 262 -8.64 7.93 1.99
N TRP A 263 -9.06 8.55 3.09
CA TRP A 263 -10.48 8.68 3.40
C TRP A 263 -11.21 9.60 2.42
N ARG A 264 -10.56 10.69 1.97
CA ARG A 264 -11.15 11.59 0.96
C ARG A 264 -11.42 10.86 -0.35
N GLU A 265 -10.49 10.00 -0.76
CA GLU A 265 -10.67 9.19 -1.96
C GLU A 265 -11.77 8.13 -1.78
N GLY A 266 -11.84 7.49 -0.61
CA GLY A 266 -12.94 6.60 -0.26
C GLY A 266 -14.31 7.29 -0.34
N TYR A 267 -14.43 8.49 0.23
CA TYR A 267 -15.66 9.29 0.18
C TYR A 267 -16.05 9.67 -1.25
N ARG A 268 -15.09 10.18 -2.03
CA ARG A 268 -15.30 10.56 -3.44
C ARG A 268 -15.83 9.40 -4.27
N ARG A 269 -15.22 8.21 -4.13
CA ARG A 269 -15.64 7.01 -4.86
C ARG A 269 -17.00 6.51 -4.41
N ALA A 270 -17.29 6.54 -3.11
CA ALA A 270 -18.59 6.16 -2.58
C ALA A 270 -19.70 7.05 -3.15
N LEU A 271 -19.52 8.37 -3.11
CA LEU A 271 -20.49 9.32 -3.65
C LEU A 271 -20.68 9.17 -5.16
N SER A 272 -19.58 9.03 -5.91
CA SER A 272 -19.64 8.80 -7.36
C SER A 272 -20.40 7.52 -7.72
N LEU A 273 -20.18 6.43 -6.97
CA LEU A 273 -20.94 5.20 -7.20
C LEU A 273 -22.43 5.36 -6.86
N ARG A 274 -22.76 6.05 -5.75
CA ARG A 274 -24.16 6.32 -5.40
C ARG A 274 -24.87 7.11 -6.50
N GLU A 275 -24.23 8.13 -7.04
CA GLU A 275 -24.75 8.93 -8.15
C GLU A 275 -25.02 8.07 -9.38
N GLN A 276 -24.06 7.24 -9.78
CA GLN A 276 -24.20 6.34 -10.93
C GLN A 276 -25.29 5.27 -10.73
N LEU A 277 -25.53 4.86 -9.47
CA LEU A 277 -26.62 3.95 -9.10
C LEU A 277 -27.98 4.66 -8.91
N GLY A 278 -28.04 6.00 -9.03
CA GLY A 278 -29.25 6.79 -8.83
C GLY A 278 -29.75 6.81 -7.38
N LEU A 279 -28.86 6.66 -6.39
CA LEU A 279 -29.22 6.59 -4.98
C LEU A 279 -29.13 7.97 -4.32
N SER A 280 -30.25 8.49 -3.81
CA SER A 280 -30.26 9.74 -3.02
C SER A 280 -29.47 9.59 -1.72
N LEU A 281 -29.00 10.68 -1.11
CA LEU A 281 -28.10 10.63 0.05
C LEU A 281 -28.70 9.95 1.30
N THR A 282 -30.02 9.98 1.46
CA THR A 282 -30.76 9.35 2.57
C THR A 282 -31.24 7.92 2.24
N HIS A 283 -31.00 7.44 1.01
CA HIS A 283 -31.44 6.11 0.61
C HIS A 283 -30.56 5.01 1.22
N ARG A 284 -31.18 4.07 1.94
CA ARG A 284 -30.50 2.88 2.44
C ARG A 284 -30.10 1.96 1.28
N VAL A 285 -28.81 1.64 1.20
CA VAL A 285 -28.29 0.70 0.20
C VAL A 285 -28.58 -0.75 0.60
N ALA A 286 -29.09 -1.55 -0.32
CA ALA A 286 -29.08 -3.02 -0.21
C ALA A 286 -27.71 -3.53 -0.68
N ILE A 287 -26.73 -3.60 0.22
CA ILE A 287 -25.35 -3.99 -0.12
C ILE A 287 -25.27 -5.46 -0.55
N GLU A 288 -26.20 -6.26 -0.03
CA GLU A 288 -26.46 -7.66 -0.38
C GLU A 288 -26.78 -7.86 -1.87
N ASP A 289 -27.22 -6.82 -2.59
CA ASP A 289 -27.44 -6.87 -4.05
C ASP A 289 -26.12 -6.81 -4.84
N PHE A 290 -25.03 -6.37 -4.21
CA PHE A 290 -23.72 -6.16 -4.85
C PHE A 290 -22.66 -7.16 -4.39
N VAL A 291 -22.71 -7.60 -3.13
CA VAL A 291 -21.71 -8.47 -2.53
C VAL A 291 -22.36 -9.60 -1.73
N ALA A 292 -21.99 -10.84 -2.04
CA ALA A 292 -22.40 -12.00 -1.26
C ALA A 292 -21.45 -12.27 -0.09
N LEU A 293 -21.99 -12.52 1.11
CA LEU A 293 -21.21 -12.92 2.27
C LEU A 293 -21.48 -14.39 2.61
N THR A 294 -20.41 -15.15 2.83
CA THR A 294 -20.46 -16.53 3.35
C THR A 294 -19.62 -16.67 4.59
N SER A 295 -20.03 -17.55 5.49
CA SER A 295 -19.29 -17.82 6.72
C SER A 295 -18.57 -19.16 6.66
N VAL A 296 -17.36 -19.19 7.23
CA VAL A 296 -16.68 -20.42 7.64
C VAL A 296 -16.91 -20.71 9.12
N SER A 297 -16.70 -21.96 9.53
CA SER A 297 -16.95 -22.39 10.92
C SER A 297 -15.91 -21.86 11.91
N ALA A 298 -14.68 -21.60 11.44
CA ALA A 298 -13.60 -21.10 12.26
C ALA A 298 -13.51 -19.56 12.19
N PRO A 299 -13.20 -18.87 13.31
CA PRO A 299 -12.94 -17.43 13.27
C PRO A 299 -11.68 -17.11 12.44
N PRO A 300 -11.66 -15.97 11.72
CA PRO A 300 -10.46 -15.55 11.01
C PRO A 300 -9.29 -15.27 11.97
N PRO A 301 -8.06 -15.64 11.62
CA PRO A 301 -6.89 -15.46 12.47
C PRO A 301 -6.40 -14.00 12.46
N GLY A 302 -5.69 -13.62 13.52
CA GLY A 302 -4.99 -12.34 13.62
C GLY A 302 -5.88 -11.13 13.36
N ASN A 303 -5.46 -10.27 12.44
CA ASN A 303 -6.18 -9.04 12.10
C ASN A 303 -7.17 -9.19 10.92
N ILE A 304 -7.33 -10.40 10.37
CA ILE A 304 -8.21 -10.67 9.22
C ILE A 304 -9.68 -10.45 9.64
N GLU A 305 -10.44 -9.77 8.80
CA GLU A 305 -11.88 -9.63 8.94
C GLU A 305 -12.64 -10.49 7.93
N ALA A 306 -12.13 -10.55 6.71
CA ALA A 306 -12.70 -11.34 5.63
C ALA A 306 -11.67 -11.65 4.54
N LEU A 307 -11.93 -12.71 3.78
CA LEU A 307 -11.31 -12.94 2.48
C LEU A 307 -12.25 -12.39 1.41
N ALA A 308 -11.85 -11.33 0.71
CA ALA A 308 -12.57 -10.79 -0.43
C ALA A 308 -12.21 -11.58 -1.69
N LYS A 309 -13.22 -11.98 -2.47
CA LYS A 309 -13.07 -12.63 -3.77
C LYS A 309 -13.79 -11.80 -4.83
N ILE A 310 -13.06 -11.43 -5.87
CA ILE A 310 -13.51 -10.57 -6.97
C ILE A 310 -13.33 -11.33 -8.26
N ASP A 311 -14.39 -11.32 -9.05
CA ASP A 311 -14.40 -11.72 -10.44
C ASP A 311 -14.85 -10.52 -11.28
N SER A 312 -14.72 -10.64 -12.60
CA SER A 312 -15.20 -9.69 -13.62
C SER A 312 -16.59 -9.12 -13.28
N ASP A 313 -17.54 -10.00 -12.97
CA ASP A 313 -18.92 -9.62 -12.74
C ASP A 313 -19.36 -9.66 -11.26
N THR A 314 -18.63 -10.39 -10.40
CA THR A 314 -19.07 -10.65 -9.02
C THR A 314 -18.08 -10.21 -7.94
N ALA A 315 -18.61 -9.89 -6.76
CA ALA A 315 -17.83 -9.69 -5.55
C ALA A 315 -18.45 -10.50 -4.43
N SER A 316 -17.60 -11.16 -3.64
CA SER A 316 -18.02 -11.90 -2.45
C SER A 316 -16.98 -11.80 -1.35
N ALA A 317 -17.40 -12.10 -0.12
CA ALA A 317 -16.50 -12.13 1.02
C ALA A 317 -16.80 -13.33 1.91
N VAL A 318 -15.73 -13.98 2.35
CA VAL A 318 -15.80 -15.06 3.33
C VAL A 318 -15.43 -14.50 4.70
N VAL A 319 -16.33 -14.67 5.66
CA VAL A 319 -16.25 -14.12 7.02
C VAL A 319 -16.27 -15.23 8.07
N GLY A 320 -16.01 -14.87 9.33
CA GLY A 320 -16.14 -15.80 10.45
C GLY A 320 -17.61 -16.19 10.77
N PRO A 321 -17.82 -17.20 11.65
CA PRO A 321 -19.13 -17.82 11.89
C PRO A 321 -20.18 -16.89 12.52
N ASN A 322 -19.76 -15.82 13.18
CA ASN A 322 -20.63 -14.92 13.95
C ASN A 322 -20.97 -13.63 13.20
N ILE A 323 -20.77 -13.59 11.88
CA ILE A 323 -21.07 -12.43 11.06
C ILE A 323 -22.35 -12.69 10.27
N ASP A 324 -23.44 -12.05 10.71
CA ASP A 324 -24.69 -11.98 9.95
C ASP A 324 -24.52 -11.01 8.75
N PRO A 325 -24.71 -11.46 7.50
CA PRO A 325 -24.64 -10.61 6.31
C PRO A 325 -25.54 -9.36 6.35
N LEU A 326 -26.72 -9.46 6.99
CA LEU A 326 -27.72 -8.38 7.02
C LEU A 326 -27.53 -7.43 8.21
N ALA A 327 -26.76 -7.85 9.21
CA ALA A 327 -26.43 -7.00 10.35
C ALA A 327 -25.43 -5.90 9.95
N PRO A 328 -25.35 -4.78 10.71
CA PRO A 328 -24.47 -3.65 10.38
C PRO A 328 -23.01 -4.04 10.09
N ARG A 329 -22.45 -4.99 10.83
CA ARG A 329 -21.07 -5.45 10.64
C ARG A 329 -20.88 -6.21 9.31
N GLY A 330 -21.80 -7.11 8.97
CA GLY A 330 -21.76 -7.82 7.68
C GLY A 330 -21.91 -6.86 6.51
N ARG A 331 -22.85 -5.92 6.62
CA ARG A 331 -23.06 -4.87 5.62
C ARG A 331 -21.82 -4.00 5.40
N PHE A 332 -21.14 -3.63 6.49
CA PHE A 332 -19.89 -2.85 6.41
C PHE A 332 -18.76 -3.64 5.73
N ILE A 333 -18.60 -4.92 6.04
CA ILE A 333 -17.66 -5.81 5.35
C ILE A 333 -18.00 -5.91 3.86
N GLY A 334 -19.28 -6.12 3.52
CA GLY A 334 -19.74 -6.14 2.13
C GLY A 334 -19.41 -4.85 1.37
N ALA A 335 -19.62 -3.68 2.00
CA ALA A 335 -19.26 -2.41 1.39
C ALA A 335 -17.75 -2.22 1.20
N ARG A 336 -16.91 -2.76 2.10
CA ARG A 336 -15.45 -2.77 1.91
C ARG A 336 -15.02 -3.69 0.78
N THR A 337 -15.65 -4.86 0.64
CA THR A 337 -15.41 -5.76 -0.50
C THR A 337 -15.79 -5.11 -1.82
N LEU A 338 -16.92 -4.37 -1.85
CA LEU A 338 -17.32 -3.57 -3.01
C LEU A 338 -16.26 -2.50 -3.33
N ALA A 339 -15.72 -1.83 -2.30
CA ALA A 339 -14.64 -0.88 -2.46
C ALA A 339 -13.41 -1.52 -3.13
N ARG A 340 -13.02 -2.74 -2.71
CA ARG A 340 -11.90 -3.48 -3.33
C ARG A 340 -12.15 -3.73 -4.82
N ARG A 341 -13.35 -4.19 -5.21
CA ARG A 341 -13.68 -4.41 -6.63
C ARG A 341 -13.50 -3.14 -7.47
N ILE A 342 -13.73 -1.99 -6.86
CA ILE A 342 -13.65 -0.68 -7.54
C ILE A 342 -12.21 -0.16 -7.59
N THR A 343 -11.40 -0.42 -6.57
CA THR A 343 -10.04 0.12 -6.48
C THR A 343 -8.98 -0.79 -7.09
N ASP A 344 -9.21 -2.10 -7.03
CA ASP A 344 -8.27 -3.12 -7.47
C ASP A 344 -9.03 -4.32 -8.09
N PRO A 345 -9.61 -4.15 -9.28
CA PRO A 345 -10.39 -5.19 -9.95
C PRO A 345 -9.54 -6.36 -10.48
N GLN A 346 -8.21 -6.21 -10.55
CA GLN A 346 -7.32 -7.24 -11.09
C GLN A 346 -6.96 -8.29 -10.04
N THR A 347 -6.94 -7.91 -8.76
CA THR A 347 -6.68 -8.81 -7.65
C THR A 347 -7.92 -9.64 -7.32
N ARG A 348 -7.90 -10.91 -7.76
CA ARG A 348 -9.02 -11.86 -7.58
C ARG A 348 -9.30 -12.21 -6.14
N SER A 349 -8.27 -12.37 -5.32
CA SER A 349 -8.38 -12.74 -3.90
C SER A 349 -7.52 -11.80 -3.06
N SER A 350 -8.09 -11.24 -1.99
CA SER A 350 -7.32 -10.40 -1.06
C SER A 350 -7.94 -10.39 0.33
N LEU A 351 -7.14 -10.14 1.37
CA LEU A 351 -7.71 -10.03 2.72
C LEU A 351 -8.20 -8.61 2.99
N LEU A 352 -9.34 -8.52 3.67
CA LEU A 352 -9.76 -7.32 4.39
C LEU A 352 -9.21 -7.41 5.81
N THR A 353 -8.47 -6.39 6.23
CA THR A 353 -7.81 -6.39 7.54
C THR A 353 -8.27 -5.24 8.41
N ARG A 354 -8.00 -5.35 9.72
CA ARG A 354 -8.16 -4.26 10.69
C ARG A 354 -7.00 -3.27 10.69
N SER A 355 -6.07 -3.35 9.73
CA SER A 355 -4.87 -2.51 9.69
C SER A 355 -5.20 -1.04 9.40
N SER A 356 -4.26 -0.12 9.65
CA SER A 356 -4.41 1.32 9.39
C SER A 356 -3.68 1.79 8.12
N ARG A 357 -3.43 0.88 7.18
CA ARG A 357 -2.85 1.15 5.85
C ARG A 357 -3.82 1.95 4.96
N TYR A 358 -3.34 2.43 3.82
CA TYR A 358 -4.12 3.35 2.96
C TYR A 358 -5.33 2.66 2.40
N THR A 359 -5.11 1.50 1.80
CA THR A 359 -6.16 0.71 1.17
C THR A 359 -7.25 0.40 2.18
N ASP A 360 -6.87 -0.07 3.38
CA ASP A 360 -7.83 -0.31 4.47
C ASP A 360 -8.55 0.99 4.94
N LYS A 361 -7.85 2.14 5.03
CA LYS A 361 -8.47 3.44 5.37
C LYS A 361 -9.43 3.92 4.29
N LEU A 362 -9.05 3.77 3.03
CA LEU A 362 -9.87 4.12 1.87
C LEU A 362 -11.13 3.25 1.84
N GLU A 363 -10.99 1.94 1.97
CA GLU A 363 -12.12 0.99 1.99
C GLU A 363 -13.08 1.28 3.14
N ARG A 364 -12.58 1.56 4.34
CA ARG A 364 -13.43 1.91 5.49
C ARG A 364 -14.17 3.23 5.27
N ALA A 365 -13.49 4.23 4.74
CA ALA A 365 -14.09 5.52 4.42
C ALA A 365 -15.15 5.38 3.30
N PHE A 366 -14.84 4.60 2.26
CA PHE A 366 -15.79 4.23 1.24
C PHE A 366 -17.01 3.53 1.84
N ALA A 367 -16.80 2.51 2.69
CA ALA A 367 -17.90 1.75 3.28
C ALA A 367 -18.80 2.63 4.15
N ALA A 368 -18.22 3.51 4.97
CA ALA A 368 -18.97 4.46 5.78
C ALA A 368 -19.81 5.42 4.91
N GLU A 369 -19.18 6.05 3.93
CA GLU A 369 -19.84 7.04 3.05
C GLU A 369 -20.84 6.40 2.09
N PHE A 370 -20.56 5.20 1.60
CA PHE A 370 -21.45 4.49 0.70
C PHE A 370 -22.71 4.02 1.43
N LEU A 371 -22.60 3.53 2.67
CA LEU A 371 -23.74 3.03 3.43
C LEU A 371 -24.55 4.15 4.11
N ALA A 372 -23.87 5.16 4.65
CA ALA A 372 -24.48 6.29 5.35
C ALA A 372 -23.71 7.58 5.01
N PRO A 373 -24.02 8.23 3.87
CA PRO A 373 -23.33 9.45 3.44
C PRO A 373 -23.39 10.52 4.52
N ALA A 374 -22.29 11.22 4.82
CA ALA A 374 -22.28 12.23 5.88
C ALA A 374 -23.35 13.33 5.67
N GLU A 375 -23.58 13.69 4.41
CA GLU A 375 -24.61 14.66 4.05
C GLU A 375 -26.04 14.10 4.25
N GLY A 376 -26.25 12.81 3.92
CA GLY A 376 -27.51 12.13 4.23
C GLY A 376 -27.76 12.04 5.74
N VAL A 377 -26.72 11.76 6.53
CA VAL A 377 -26.79 11.77 8.00
C VAL A 377 -27.21 13.15 8.50
N ARG A 378 -26.61 14.23 8.00
CA ARG A 378 -26.97 15.59 8.39
C ARG A 378 -28.43 15.93 8.09
N GLU A 379 -28.93 15.53 6.92
CA GLU A 379 -30.34 15.71 6.53
C GLU A 379 -31.29 14.97 7.49
N MET A 380 -30.91 13.76 7.93
CA MET A 380 -31.72 12.97 8.87
C MET A 380 -31.72 13.56 10.28
N LEU A 381 -30.58 14.04 10.76
CA LEU A 381 -30.44 14.63 12.09
C LEU A 381 -31.14 15.98 12.21
N ARG A 382 -31.24 16.76 11.12
CA ARG A 382 -31.90 18.09 11.10
C ARG A 382 -31.42 19.04 12.21
N GLY A 383 -30.15 18.92 12.60
CA GLY A 383 -29.53 19.70 13.67
C GLY A 383 -29.67 19.10 15.08
N ASP A 384 -30.37 17.98 15.25
CA ASP A 384 -30.41 17.21 16.50
C ASP A 384 -29.35 16.11 16.50
N PHE A 385 -28.26 16.32 17.24
CA PHE A 385 -27.14 15.40 17.37
C PHE A 385 -27.23 14.52 18.64
N SER A 386 -28.40 14.42 19.27
CA SER A 386 -28.62 13.54 20.43
C SER A 386 -28.37 12.07 20.10
N GLU A 387 -28.04 11.27 21.12
CA GLU A 387 -27.85 9.81 20.99
C GLU A 387 -29.09 9.12 20.39
N GLU A 388 -30.29 9.58 20.76
CA GLU A 388 -31.55 9.06 20.23
C GLU A 388 -31.68 9.31 18.72
N SER A 389 -31.39 10.52 18.25
CA SER A 389 -31.42 10.86 16.83
C SER A 389 -30.33 10.13 16.03
N GLN A 390 -29.14 9.94 16.61
CA GLN A 390 -28.08 9.14 15.99
C GLN A 390 -28.46 7.66 15.87
N ALA A 391 -29.08 7.06 16.90
CA ALA A 391 -29.58 5.69 16.86
C ALA A 391 -30.67 5.52 15.78
N HIS A 392 -31.56 6.50 15.65
CA HIS A 392 -32.60 6.48 14.63
C HIS A 392 -32.02 6.59 13.20
N ALA A 393 -31.01 7.44 13.00
CA ALA A 393 -30.27 7.51 11.73
C ALA A 393 -29.53 6.20 11.42
N ALA A 394 -28.87 5.59 12.41
CA ALA A 394 -28.17 4.32 12.27
C ALA A 394 -29.14 3.20 11.82
N GLN A 395 -30.31 3.13 12.44
CA GLN A 395 -31.37 2.18 12.08
C GLN A 395 -31.86 2.41 10.65
N ALA A 396 -32.09 3.68 10.26
CA ALA A 396 -32.58 4.02 8.92
C ALA A 396 -31.61 3.62 7.81
N PHE A 397 -30.31 3.84 8.00
CA PHE A 397 -29.27 3.41 7.05
C PHE A 397 -28.89 1.92 7.18
N GLY A 398 -29.30 1.26 8.28
CA GLY A 398 -28.92 -0.11 8.58
C GLY A 398 -27.42 -0.25 8.84
N VAL A 399 -26.84 0.71 9.58
CA VAL A 399 -25.44 0.74 10.01
C VAL A 399 -25.38 0.79 11.54
N SER A 400 -24.18 0.71 12.13
CA SER A 400 -24.03 0.89 13.57
C SER A 400 -24.00 2.38 13.92
N GLU A 401 -24.39 2.72 15.15
CA GLU A 401 -24.25 4.09 15.69
C GLU A 401 -22.81 4.61 15.60
N PHE A 402 -21.82 3.72 15.72
CA PHE A 402 -20.41 4.04 15.52
C PHE A 402 -20.10 4.64 14.13
N VAL A 403 -20.75 4.15 13.06
CA VAL A 403 -20.58 4.73 11.72
C VAL A 403 -21.17 6.14 11.67
N ILE A 404 -22.34 6.36 12.27
CA ILE A 404 -22.99 7.67 12.33
C ILE A 404 -22.13 8.66 13.12
N GLY A 405 -21.65 8.27 14.30
CA GLY A 405 -20.73 9.09 15.11
C GLY A 405 -19.47 9.45 14.32
N HIS A 406 -18.85 8.49 13.62
CA HIS A 406 -17.70 8.78 12.78
C HIS A 406 -17.99 9.74 11.62
N GLN A 407 -19.19 9.69 11.04
CA GLN A 407 -19.57 10.66 10.01
C GLN A 407 -19.72 12.07 10.57
N ILE A 408 -20.26 12.18 11.78
CA ILE A 408 -20.36 13.46 12.49
C ILE A 408 -18.96 13.99 12.78
N ASP A 409 -18.13 13.22 13.47
CA ASP A 409 -16.81 13.65 13.95
C ASP A 409 -15.85 14.02 12.82
N ASN A 410 -15.85 13.25 11.72
CA ASN A 410 -14.86 13.40 10.67
C ASN A 410 -15.29 14.36 9.55
N GLN A 411 -16.60 14.58 9.35
CA GLN A 411 -17.11 15.31 8.19
C GLN A 411 -18.12 16.42 8.51
N LEU A 412 -18.81 16.37 9.64
CA LEU A 412 -19.83 17.37 9.99
C LEU A 412 -19.40 18.34 11.10
N ALA A 413 -18.52 17.88 12.00
CA ALA A 413 -17.94 18.66 13.09
C ALA A 413 -16.61 19.34 12.71
N ALA A 414 -16.10 19.08 11.50
CA ALA A 414 -14.81 19.54 11.01
C ALA A 414 -14.86 20.91 10.32
#